data_AF-A0A7C6VN87-F1
#
_entry.id   AF-A0A7C6VN87-F1
#
_cell.length_a   1.000
_cell.length_b   1.000
_cell.length_c   1.000
_cell.angle_alpha   90.00
_cell.angle_beta   90.00
_cell.angle_gamma   90.00
#
_symmetry.space_group_name_H-M   'P 1'
#
loop_
_entity.id
_entity.type
_entity.pdbx_description
1 polymer ?
#
loop_
_entity_poly.entity_id
_entity_poly.type
_entity_poly.pdbx_seq_one_letter_code
_entity_poly.pdbx_strand_id
1 'polypeptide(L)'
;MRAWSLRAALLAAGLGAFAAAQAGERAFVTNQSAQTVTVVALPQMAVLATLPVAGKPAGVAAAPDGRRVYVSSPEGAFVTVLETDPPAVLRQIALEGGPLGIALHPSGKPLYVADWYAGRVFVIDPETGARLAELKTGASPSGLAVSPDGSVLASADRDSDQVSLFSTADNTLLATVPTGTRPFGIGFTPDGAHVLTTDVGADAVTVIDVARRAVRARVAVGERPYAVAFAGGRAFVTNQYAGTVSVIQLDGWKKVADLPTGEYPEGIASSADGASVYVANWFDNTLIRIDVASLQVVGEARTGDGPRAFGRFIVPVPAR
;
A
#
# COMPACT_ATOMS: atom_id res chain seq x y z
N MET A 1 -78.18 -28.21 11.26
CA MET A 1 -76.98 -28.13 10.40
C MET A 1 -76.20 -26.92 10.86
N ARG A 2 -75.03 -27.14 11.50
CA ARG A 2 -74.29 -26.10 12.24
C ARG A 2 -73.41 -25.31 11.28
N ALA A 3 -73.52 -23.98 11.34
CA ALA A 3 -72.81 -23.03 10.50
C ALA A 3 -71.34 -22.89 10.90
N TRP A 4 -70.52 -22.54 9.91
CA TRP A 4 -69.07 -22.71 9.87
C TRP A 4 -68.26 -21.66 10.64
N SER A 5 -67.03 -22.07 10.91
CA SER A 5 -66.00 -21.53 11.78
C SER A 5 -65.16 -20.37 11.20
N LEU A 6 -64.90 -19.40 12.07
CA LEU A 6 -63.67 -18.62 12.35
C LEU A 6 -62.54 -18.49 11.30
N ARG A 7 -62.29 -17.21 10.94
CA ARG A 7 -61.03 -16.42 10.87
C ARG A 7 -59.73 -17.09 10.36
N ALA A 8 -59.12 -16.46 9.35
CA ALA A 8 -57.73 -15.94 9.39
C ALA A 8 -57.43 -15.14 8.10
N ALA A 9 -57.15 -13.84 8.21
CA ALA A 9 -56.53 -13.06 7.12
C ALA A 9 -55.01 -13.06 7.34
N LEU A 10 -54.28 -13.40 6.28
CA LEU A 10 -52.85 -13.63 6.22
C LEU A 10 -52.01 -12.42 6.70
N LEU A 11 -51.06 -12.67 7.60
CA LEU A 11 -49.90 -11.81 7.80
C LEU A 11 -49.01 -11.86 6.54
N ALA A 12 -48.72 -10.70 5.97
CA ALA A 12 -47.65 -10.55 5.00
C ALA A 12 -46.31 -10.76 5.70
N ALA A 13 -45.65 -11.88 5.41
CA ALA A 13 -44.25 -12.08 5.78
C ALA A 13 -43.39 -11.17 4.88
N GLY A 14 -42.92 -10.06 5.44
CA GLY A 14 -41.84 -9.29 4.83
C GLY A 14 -40.59 -10.18 4.77
N LEU A 15 -40.23 -10.58 3.56
CA LEU A 15 -38.93 -11.18 3.27
C LEU A 15 -37.87 -10.11 3.56
N GLY A 16 -37.31 -10.15 4.77
CA GLY A 16 -36.06 -9.49 5.08
C GLY A 16 -34.99 -10.08 4.17
N ALA A 17 -34.63 -9.34 3.12
CA ALA A 17 -33.37 -9.56 2.45
C ALA A 17 -32.28 -9.30 3.50
N PHE A 18 -31.72 -10.37 4.07
CA PHE A 18 -30.42 -10.29 4.69
C PHE A 18 -29.45 -9.90 3.58
N ALA A 19 -29.19 -8.60 3.45
CA ALA A 19 -28.03 -8.13 2.72
C ALA A 19 -26.83 -8.82 3.39
N ALA A 20 -26.19 -9.73 2.66
CA ALA A 20 -24.90 -10.24 3.08
C ALA A 20 -24.03 -9.00 3.33
N ALA A 21 -23.56 -8.82 4.56
CA ALA A 21 -22.64 -7.76 4.90
C ALA A 21 -21.44 -7.93 3.96
N GLN A 22 -21.29 -7.01 3.00
CA GLN A 22 -20.10 -6.98 2.17
C GLN A 22 -18.92 -6.88 3.14
N ALA A 23 -17.94 -7.79 3.01
CA ALA A 23 -16.72 -7.69 3.78
C ALA A 23 -16.12 -6.30 3.49
N GLY A 24 -16.10 -5.44 4.50
CA GLY A 24 -15.55 -4.10 4.37
C GLY A 24 -14.03 -4.15 4.27
N GLU A 25 -13.43 -3.06 3.82
CA GLU A 25 -11.99 -2.86 3.93
C GLU A 25 -11.72 -1.69 4.89
N ARG A 26 -10.50 -1.61 5.42
CA ARG A 26 -10.03 -0.45 6.19
C ARG A 26 -8.71 0.05 5.60
N ALA A 27 -8.59 1.36 5.45
CA ALA A 27 -7.30 2.01 5.19
C ALA A 27 -6.66 2.45 6.51
N PHE A 28 -5.35 2.21 6.65
CA PHE A 28 -4.51 2.66 7.75
C PHE A 28 -3.56 3.75 7.23
N VAL A 29 -4.00 5.00 7.31
CA VAL A 29 -3.29 6.15 6.73
C VAL A 29 -2.33 6.72 7.76
N THR A 30 -1.02 6.60 7.52
CA THR A 30 0.01 7.22 8.37
C THR A 30 0.02 8.72 8.19
N ASN A 31 -0.05 9.48 9.29
CA ASN A 31 0.03 10.94 9.31
C ASN A 31 1.37 11.33 9.93
N GLN A 32 2.36 11.62 9.10
CA GLN A 32 3.74 11.76 9.53
C GLN A 32 3.93 12.99 10.44
N SER A 33 3.34 14.13 10.09
CA SER A 33 3.46 15.36 10.87
C SER A 33 2.68 15.28 12.17
N ALA A 34 1.45 14.74 12.12
CA ALA A 34 0.61 14.56 13.30
C ALA A 34 1.04 13.42 14.22
N GLN A 35 1.95 12.53 13.79
CA GLN A 35 2.37 11.35 14.55
C GLN A 35 1.19 10.44 14.94
N THR A 36 0.33 10.16 13.96
CA THR A 36 -0.84 9.31 14.14
C THR A 36 -1.04 8.39 12.94
N VAL A 37 -1.95 7.43 13.08
CA VAL A 37 -2.53 6.66 11.98
C VAL A 37 -4.04 6.86 11.99
N THR A 38 -4.60 7.39 10.91
CA THR A 38 -6.06 7.48 10.71
C THR A 38 -6.57 6.18 10.10
N VAL A 39 -7.58 5.58 10.73
CA VAL A 39 -8.23 4.35 10.24
C VAL A 39 -9.54 4.73 9.57
N VAL A 40 -9.70 4.38 8.30
CA VAL A 40 -10.87 4.76 7.48
C VAL A 40 -11.57 3.50 7.00
N ALA A 41 -12.89 3.40 7.22
CA ALA A 41 -13.74 2.37 6.64
C ALA A 41 -13.96 2.62 5.15
N LEU A 42 -13.75 1.58 4.34
CA LEU A 42 -13.92 1.60 2.89
C LEU A 42 -15.09 0.68 2.49
N PRO A 43 -15.85 1.03 1.44
CA PRO A 43 -15.68 2.19 0.56
C PRO A 43 -16.35 3.50 1.05
N GLN A 44 -16.94 3.52 2.25
CA GLN A 44 -17.76 4.64 2.74
C GLN A 44 -16.95 5.90 3.09
N MET A 45 -15.62 5.80 3.18
CA MET A 45 -14.72 6.89 3.56
C MET A 45 -15.01 7.43 4.97
N ALA A 46 -15.51 6.59 5.87
CA ALA A 46 -15.82 6.98 7.24
C ALA A 46 -14.59 6.78 8.15
N VAL A 47 -14.13 7.84 8.83
CA VAL A 47 -13.06 7.73 9.82
C VAL A 47 -13.55 6.95 11.04
N LEU A 48 -12.88 5.85 11.37
CA LEU A 48 -13.20 4.97 12.49
C LEU A 48 -12.39 5.31 13.76
N ALA A 49 -11.12 5.65 13.58
CA ALA A 49 -10.21 5.91 14.69
C ALA A 49 -9.00 6.76 14.22
N THR A 50 -8.36 7.42 15.18
CA THR A 50 -7.02 8.01 15.00
C THR A 50 -6.14 7.50 16.13
N LEU A 51 -5.12 6.71 15.77
CA LEU A 51 -4.23 6.04 16.71
C LEU A 51 -2.93 6.83 16.87
N PRO A 52 -2.42 7.07 18.10
CA PRO A 52 -1.12 7.70 18.28
C PRO A 52 0.00 6.75 17.85
N VAL A 53 0.86 7.21 16.93
CA VAL A 53 2.03 6.46 16.46
C VAL A 53 3.18 7.46 16.31
N ALA A 54 4.08 7.47 17.30
CA ALA A 54 5.20 8.40 17.36
C ALA A 54 6.30 8.08 16.33
N GLY A 55 7.26 8.98 16.16
CA GLY A 55 8.48 8.71 15.37
C GLY A 55 8.30 8.83 13.85
N LYS A 56 7.42 9.74 13.42
CA LYS A 56 7.15 10.08 12.01
C LYS A 56 6.63 8.90 11.17
N PRO A 57 5.48 8.29 11.54
CA PRO A 57 4.97 7.10 10.87
C PRO A 57 4.91 7.29 9.35
N ALA A 58 5.40 6.31 8.60
CA ALA A 58 5.66 6.48 7.17
C ALA A 58 5.09 5.33 6.33
N GLY A 59 5.82 4.23 6.20
CA GLY A 59 5.44 3.07 5.39
C GLY A 59 4.48 2.15 6.13
N VAL A 60 3.63 1.44 5.38
CA VAL A 60 2.61 0.52 5.92
C VAL A 60 2.68 -0.84 5.23
N ALA A 61 2.63 -1.91 6.02
CA ALA A 61 2.44 -3.27 5.55
C ALA A 61 1.25 -3.93 6.25
N ALA A 62 0.20 -4.22 5.49
CA ALA A 62 -0.96 -4.98 5.89
C ALA A 62 -0.67 -6.49 5.91
N ALA A 63 -1.08 -7.18 6.98
CA ALA A 63 -1.03 -8.63 7.04
C ALA A 63 -2.12 -9.26 6.14
N PRO A 64 -1.81 -10.34 5.39
CA PRO A 64 -2.77 -11.04 4.52
C PRO A 64 -4.01 -11.58 5.25
N ASP A 65 -3.88 -11.91 6.54
CA ASP A 65 -4.98 -12.38 7.38
C ASP A 65 -5.95 -11.25 7.80
N GLY A 66 -5.62 -10.00 7.47
CA GLY A 66 -6.41 -8.82 7.82
C GLY A 66 -6.40 -8.46 9.30
N ARG A 67 -5.57 -9.10 10.15
CA ARG A 67 -5.55 -8.91 11.61
C ARG A 67 -4.51 -7.92 12.09
N ARG A 68 -3.44 -7.72 11.33
CA ARG A 68 -2.30 -6.89 11.75
C ARG A 68 -1.92 -5.88 10.68
N VAL A 69 -1.47 -4.71 11.13
CA VAL A 69 -0.80 -3.70 10.29
C VAL A 69 0.51 -3.32 10.94
N TYR A 70 1.57 -3.23 10.14
CA TYR A 70 2.90 -2.83 10.55
C TYR A 70 3.22 -1.46 9.98
N VAL A 71 3.65 -0.53 10.84
CA VAL A 71 3.95 0.86 10.46
C VAL A 71 5.40 1.18 10.82
N SER A 72 6.18 1.57 9.82
CA SER A 72 7.56 2.01 10.04
C SER A 72 7.60 3.43 10.62
N SER A 73 8.57 3.72 11.49
CA SER A 73 8.74 5.01 12.16
C SER A 73 10.21 5.44 12.07
N PRO A 74 10.62 6.14 10.99
CA PRO A 74 12.02 6.44 10.69
C PRO A 74 12.74 7.25 11.79
N GLU A 75 12.05 8.18 12.45
CA GLU A 75 12.63 8.98 13.55
C GLU A 75 12.47 8.31 14.92
N GLY A 76 11.68 7.23 14.99
CA GLY A 76 11.51 6.42 16.20
C GLY A 76 12.45 5.22 16.28
N ALA A 77 13.05 4.80 15.15
CA ALA A 77 13.81 3.55 15.03
C ALA A 77 13.02 2.32 15.49
N PHE A 78 11.73 2.23 15.13
CA PHE A 78 10.91 1.05 15.41
C PHE A 78 9.84 0.82 14.32
N VAL A 79 9.25 -0.38 14.35
CA VAL A 79 7.98 -0.67 13.68
C VAL A 79 6.88 -0.78 14.73
N THR A 80 5.78 -0.07 14.53
CA THR A 80 4.57 -0.19 15.36
C THR A 80 3.66 -1.27 14.79
N VAL A 81 3.21 -2.20 15.64
CA VAL A 81 2.24 -3.24 15.30
C VAL A 81 0.86 -2.82 15.77
N LEU A 82 -0.10 -2.81 14.86
CA LEU A 82 -1.49 -2.42 15.09
C LEU A 82 -2.43 -3.64 14.96
N GLU A 83 -3.44 -3.70 15.82
CA GLU A 83 -4.65 -4.52 15.65
C GLU A 83 -5.57 -3.83 14.64
N THR A 84 -6.25 -4.62 13.80
CA THR A 84 -7.14 -4.05 12.78
C THR A 84 -8.57 -3.91 13.25
N ASP A 85 -9.08 -4.81 14.11
CA ASP A 85 -10.44 -4.78 14.64
C ASP A 85 -10.55 -5.31 16.09
N PRO A 86 -10.94 -4.47 17.08
CA PRO A 86 -11.03 -3.00 16.99
C PRO A 86 -9.62 -2.39 16.76
N PRO A 87 -9.51 -1.25 16.05
CA PRO A 87 -8.19 -0.66 15.78
C PRO A 87 -7.49 -0.24 17.08
N ALA A 88 -6.28 -0.74 17.29
CA ALA A 88 -5.48 -0.43 18.49
C ALA A 88 -3.99 -0.58 18.24
N VAL A 89 -3.16 0.15 18.99
CA VAL A 89 -1.71 -0.07 19.04
C VAL A 89 -1.43 -1.24 19.97
N LEU A 90 -0.69 -2.25 19.49
CA LEU A 90 -0.40 -3.46 20.27
C LEU A 90 0.97 -3.40 20.92
N ARG A 91 2.01 -3.18 20.11
CA ARG A 91 3.41 -3.18 20.56
C ARG A 91 4.31 -2.51 19.53
N GLN A 92 5.56 -2.29 19.90
CA GLN A 92 6.63 -1.85 19.00
C GLN A 92 7.69 -2.95 18.87
N ILE A 93 8.26 -3.06 17.69
CA ILE A 93 9.48 -3.83 17.41
C ILE A 93 10.60 -2.79 17.29
N ALA A 94 11.48 -2.75 18.29
CA ALA A 94 12.64 -1.86 18.29
C ALA A 94 13.62 -2.28 17.18
N LEU A 95 14.16 -1.29 16.49
CA LEU A 95 15.15 -1.42 15.44
C LEU A 95 16.28 -0.40 15.68
N GLU A 96 17.19 -0.33 14.72
CA GLU A 96 18.21 0.70 14.58
C GLU A 96 18.05 1.39 13.21
N GLY A 97 18.75 2.50 13.02
CA GLY A 97 18.74 3.23 11.75
C GLY A 97 17.41 3.94 11.49
N GLY A 98 17.08 4.12 10.21
CA GLY A 98 15.88 4.84 9.75
C GLY A 98 14.89 3.94 9.03
N PRO A 99 14.06 3.16 9.75
CA PRO A 99 13.11 2.25 9.11
C PRO A 99 12.09 3.02 8.27
N LEU A 100 12.13 2.86 6.94
CA LEU A 100 11.25 3.59 6.00
C LEU A 100 10.37 2.63 5.20
N GLY A 101 10.93 1.97 4.18
CA GLY A 101 10.23 0.97 3.38
C GLY A 101 9.88 -0.25 4.20
N ILE A 102 8.66 -0.75 4.05
CA ILE A 102 8.19 -1.92 4.79
C ILE A 102 7.31 -2.79 3.89
N ALA A 103 7.56 -4.09 3.88
CA ALA A 103 6.77 -5.06 3.14
C ALA A 103 6.67 -6.37 3.92
N LEU A 104 5.49 -6.99 3.92
CA LEU A 104 5.29 -8.31 4.52
C LEU A 104 5.21 -9.37 3.42
N HIS A 105 5.90 -10.49 3.62
CA HIS A 105 5.78 -11.63 2.73
C HIS A 105 4.30 -12.12 2.65
N PRO A 106 3.80 -12.57 1.48
CA PRO A 106 2.41 -13.01 1.32
C PRO A 106 1.95 -14.17 2.24
N SER A 107 2.88 -14.93 2.81
CA SER A 107 2.56 -15.94 3.84
C SER A 107 2.32 -15.37 5.24
N GLY A 108 2.51 -14.05 5.43
CA GLY A 108 2.45 -13.38 6.73
C GLY A 108 3.80 -13.27 7.46
N LYS A 109 4.87 -13.88 6.95
CA LYS A 109 6.24 -13.73 7.46
C LYS A 109 7.30 -14.16 6.42
N PRO A 110 8.50 -13.55 6.39
CA PRO A 110 8.96 -12.49 7.29
C PRO A 110 8.47 -11.09 6.90
N LEU A 111 8.72 -10.12 7.78
CA LEU A 111 8.59 -8.69 7.55
C LEU A 111 9.93 -8.12 7.10
N TYR A 112 9.94 -7.40 5.99
CA TYR A 112 11.10 -6.71 5.45
C TYR A 112 11.02 -5.22 5.77
N VAL A 113 12.12 -4.65 6.30
CA VAL A 113 12.18 -3.23 6.67
C VAL A 113 13.47 -2.61 6.13
N ALA A 114 13.35 -1.62 5.25
CA ALA A 114 14.47 -0.88 4.69
C ALA A 114 15.00 0.12 5.72
N ASP A 115 16.32 0.15 5.88
CA ASP A 115 17.00 1.18 6.67
C ASP A 115 17.41 2.32 5.73
N TRP A 116 16.70 3.44 5.77
CA TRP A 116 16.97 4.55 4.85
C TRP A 116 18.38 5.14 5.00
N TYR A 117 18.96 5.08 6.20
CA TYR A 117 20.27 5.69 6.46
C TYR A 117 21.44 4.71 6.30
N ALA A 118 21.17 3.42 6.13
CA ALA A 118 22.18 2.40 5.87
C ALA A 118 21.72 1.51 4.72
N GLY A 119 22.51 1.31 3.67
CA GLY A 119 22.13 0.52 2.48
C GLY A 119 21.88 -0.97 2.78
N ARG A 120 20.76 -1.26 3.46
CA ARG A 120 20.36 -2.58 3.93
C ARG A 120 18.84 -2.70 4.14
N VAL A 121 18.38 -3.93 4.16
CA VAL A 121 17.03 -4.34 4.57
C VAL A 121 17.13 -5.36 5.70
N PHE A 122 16.38 -5.14 6.79
CA PHE A 122 16.19 -6.14 7.83
C PHE A 122 15.13 -7.15 7.43
N VAL A 123 15.41 -8.43 7.69
CA VAL A 123 14.42 -9.51 7.64
C VAL A 123 14.04 -9.85 9.07
N ILE A 124 12.76 -9.68 9.42
CA ILE A 124 12.26 -9.72 10.80
C ILE A 124 11.13 -10.73 10.92
N ASP A 125 11.13 -11.52 11.98
CA ASP A 125 9.96 -12.28 12.40
C ASP A 125 8.94 -11.31 13.04
N PRO A 126 7.75 -11.13 12.45
CA PRO A 126 6.80 -10.11 12.90
C PRO A 126 6.07 -10.47 14.21
N GLU A 127 6.13 -11.74 14.66
CA GLU A 127 5.48 -12.20 15.89
C GLU A 127 6.41 -11.95 17.10
N THR A 128 7.68 -12.30 16.95
CA THR A 128 8.69 -12.20 18.01
C THR A 128 9.46 -10.88 17.97
N GLY A 129 9.55 -10.23 16.80
CA GLY A 129 10.45 -9.11 16.55
C GLY A 129 11.91 -9.53 16.35
N ALA A 130 12.20 -10.84 16.26
CA ALA A 130 13.55 -11.33 16.06
C ALA A 130 14.08 -10.96 14.67
N ARG A 131 15.33 -10.50 14.61
CA ARG A 131 16.02 -10.23 13.35
C ARG A 131 16.60 -11.54 12.80
N LEU A 132 16.09 -11.95 11.65
CA LEU A 132 16.42 -13.21 10.98
C LEU A 132 17.61 -13.07 10.04
N ALA A 133 17.72 -11.94 9.33
CA ALA A 133 18.80 -11.66 8.39
C ALA A 133 18.97 -10.15 8.12
N GLU A 134 20.04 -9.81 7.40
CA GLU A 134 20.27 -8.49 6.78
C GLU A 134 20.57 -8.70 5.30
N LEU A 135 19.92 -7.93 4.44
CA LEU A 135 20.18 -7.92 3.00
C LEU A 135 20.91 -6.62 2.67
N LYS A 136 22.04 -6.69 1.97
CA LYS A 136 22.76 -5.49 1.52
C LYS A 136 22.13 -4.95 0.23
N THR A 137 21.76 -3.67 0.23
CA THR A 137 21.19 -2.96 -0.93
C THR A 137 22.15 -1.87 -1.44
N GLY A 138 21.68 -1.06 -2.40
CA GLY A 138 22.24 0.27 -2.66
C GLY A 138 21.89 1.28 -1.56
N ALA A 139 22.26 2.54 -1.79
CA ALA A 139 22.06 3.63 -0.84
C ALA A 139 20.60 4.09 -0.77
N SER A 140 20.15 4.44 0.44
CA SER A 140 18.81 4.94 0.74
C SER A 140 17.68 4.05 0.20
N PRO A 141 17.62 2.77 0.60
CA PRO A 141 16.52 1.88 0.20
C PRO A 141 15.19 2.47 0.69
N SER A 142 14.30 2.75 -0.27
CA SER A 142 13.11 3.57 -0.08
C SER A 142 11.86 2.73 0.09
N GLY A 143 11.30 2.25 -1.03
CA GLY A 143 10.14 1.39 -1.09
C GLY A 143 10.57 -0.07 -1.18
N LEU A 144 9.78 -0.94 -0.57
CA LEU A 144 9.93 -2.39 -0.66
C LEU A 144 8.65 -3.01 -1.21
N ALA A 145 8.79 -4.05 -2.02
CA ALA A 145 7.67 -4.89 -2.45
C ALA A 145 8.10 -6.35 -2.52
N VAL A 146 7.18 -7.26 -2.19
CA VAL A 146 7.36 -8.70 -2.38
C VAL A 146 6.45 -9.14 -3.52
N SER A 147 6.94 -10.01 -4.40
CA SER A 147 6.16 -10.56 -5.51
C SER A 147 4.92 -11.32 -4.99
N PRO A 148 3.83 -11.40 -5.78
CA PRO A 148 2.59 -12.06 -5.34
C PRO A 148 2.78 -13.53 -4.92
N ASP A 149 3.68 -14.25 -5.58
CA ASP A 149 4.06 -15.63 -5.26
C ASP A 149 5.03 -15.73 -4.06
N GLY A 150 5.48 -14.60 -3.54
CA GLY A 150 6.41 -14.51 -2.42
C GLY A 150 7.88 -14.71 -2.78
N SER A 151 8.23 -15.06 -4.01
CA SER A 151 9.57 -15.55 -4.36
C SER A 151 10.65 -14.46 -4.49
N VAL A 152 10.27 -13.21 -4.76
CA VAL A 152 11.20 -12.09 -4.98
C VAL A 152 10.84 -10.90 -4.09
N LEU A 153 11.84 -10.36 -3.39
CA LEU A 153 11.79 -9.04 -2.77
C LEU A 153 12.49 -8.02 -3.68
N ALA A 154 11.86 -6.87 -3.91
CA ALA A 154 12.45 -5.76 -4.62
C ALA A 154 12.63 -4.55 -3.69
N SER A 155 13.80 -3.91 -3.77
CA SER A 155 14.14 -2.66 -3.08
C SER A 155 14.43 -1.58 -4.12
N ALA A 156 13.75 -0.44 -4.02
CA ALA A 156 14.12 0.76 -4.74
C ALA A 156 15.25 1.45 -3.96
N ASP A 157 16.45 1.55 -4.54
CA ASP A 157 17.62 2.10 -3.86
C ASP A 157 17.86 3.52 -4.38
N ARG A 158 17.22 4.48 -3.70
CA ARG A 158 17.01 5.83 -4.22
C ARG A 158 18.29 6.55 -4.59
N ASP A 159 19.28 6.57 -3.72
CA ASP A 159 20.52 7.33 -3.96
C ASP A 159 21.55 6.53 -4.77
N SER A 160 21.16 5.35 -5.27
CA SER A 160 21.96 4.54 -6.20
C SER A 160 21.30 4.36 -7.57
N ASP A 161 20.16 5.02 -7.83
CA ASP A 161 19.45 4.98 -9.13
C ASP A 161 19.25 3.56 -9.68
N GLN A 162 18.86 2.63 -8.78
CA GLN A 162 18.73 1.21 -9.08
C GLN A 162 17.61 0.53 -8.30
N VAL A 163 17.27 -0.69 -8.71
CA VAL A 163 16.48 -1.64 -7.93
C VAL A 163 17.33 -2.87 -7.62
N SER A 164 17.35 -3.28 -6.34
CA SER A 164 17.93 -4.55 -5.90
C SER A 164 16.84 -5.62 -5.81
N LEU A 165 17.05 -6.77 -6.44
CA LEU A 165 16.16 -7.93 -6.42
C LEU A 165 16.77 -9.05 -5.59
N PHE A 166 16.02 -9.61 -4.64
CA PHE A 166 16.46 -10.70 -3.77
C PHE A 166 15.54 -11.90 -3.88
N SER A 167 16.11 -13.09 -3.78
CA SER A 167 15.39 -14.33 -3.52
C SER A 167 14.95 -14.35 -2.06
N THR A 168 13.67 -14.59 -1.80
CA THR A 168 13.15 -14.70 -0.42
C THR A 168 13.37 -16.08 0.18
N ALA A 169 13.67 -17.09 -0.64
CA ALA A 169 13.88 -18.47 -0.18
C ALA A 169 15.19 -18.61 0.61
N ASP A 170 16.22 -17.88 0.20
CA ASP A 170 17.57 -17.97 0.75
C ASP A 170 18.24 -16.61 0.99
N ASN A 171 17.48 -15.51 0.84
CA ASN A 171 17.95 -14.14 1.08
C ASN A 171 19.11 -13.69 0.17
N THR A 172 19.28 -14.31 -1.01
CA THR A 172 20.37 -13.98 -1.93
C THR A 172 20.02 -12.84 -2.87
N LEU A 173 21.00 -11.98 -3.18
CA LEU A 173 20.86 -10.94 -4.21
C LEU A 173 20.84 -11.59 -5.61
N LEU A 174 19.72 -11.44 -6.32
CA LEU A 174 19.51 -11.98 -7.66
C LEU A 174 20.04 -11.06 -8.76
N ALA A 175 19.84 -9.75 -8.60
CA ALA A 175 20.29 -8.73 -9.54
C ALA A 175 20.22 -7.33 -8.92
N THR A 176 21.03 -6.44 -9.49
CA THR A 176 20.89 -4.99 -9.34
C THR A 176 20.60 -4.42 -10.72
N VAL A 177 19.46 -3.73 -10.86
CA VAL A 177 18.95 -3.25 -12.14
C VAL A 177 18.96 -1.72 -12.15
N PRO A 178 19.75 -1.06 -13.01
CA PRO A 178 19.74 0.40 -13.12
C PRO A 178 18.38 0.93 -13.58
N THR A 179 17.87 1.99 -12.94
CA THR A 179 16.55 2.57 -13.21
C THR A 179 16.67 3.98 -13.79
N GLY A 180 15.66 4.84 -13.60
CA GLY A 180 15.84 6.28 -13.71
C GLY A 180 16.37 6.86 -12.39
N THR A 181 16.36 8.18 -12.30
CA THR A 181 16.93 8.91 -11.18
C THR A 181 16.01 8.88 -9.96
N ARG A 182 16.58 8.54 -8.79
CA ARG A 182 15.94 8.55 -7.47
C ARG A 182 14.66 7.71 -7.42
N PRO A 183 14.71 6.38 -7.70
CA PRO A 183 13.56 5.51 -7.54
C PRO A 183 13.04 5.59 -6.10
N PHE A 184 11.71 5.61 -5.91
CA PHE A 184 11.11 5.68 -4.58
C PHE A 184 10.10 4.56 -4.32
N GLY A 185 8.89 4.68 -4.85
CA GLY A 185 7.85 3.68 -4.74
C GLY A 185 8.14 2.51 -5.65
N ILE A 186 7.72 1.32 -5.23
CA ILE A 186 7.95 0.09 -5.99
C ILE A 186 6.79 -0.88 -5.77
N GLY A 187 6.38 -1.60 -6.82
CA GLY A 187 5.29 -2.56 -6.75
C GLY A 187 5.31 -3.56 -7.90
N PHE A 188 4.93 -4.80 -7.61
CA PHE A 188 4.79 -5.85 -8.61
C PHE A 188 3.43 -5.77 -9.32
N THR A 189 3.42 -6.08 -10.61
CA THR A 189 2.16 -6.36 -11.32
C THR A 189 1.43 -7.54 -10.67
N PRO A 190 0.08 -7.63 -10.78
CA PRO A 190 -0.67 -8.71 -10.14
C PRO A 190 -0.25 -10.14 -10.55
N ASP A 191 0.28 -10.30 -11.76
CA ASP A 191 0.82 -11.57 -12.27
C ASP A 191 2.27 -11.85 -11.81
N GLY A 192 2.92 -10.91 -11.12
CA GLY A 192 4.31 -10.99 -10.68
C GLY A 192 5.36 -10.91 -11.78
N ALA A 193 4.97 -10.75 -13.05
CA ALA A 193 5.90 -10.79 -14.18
C ALA A 193 6.79 -9.54 -14.27
N HIS A 194 6.30 -8.41 -13.76
CA HIS A 194 7.01 -7.14 -13.78
C HIS A 194 7.00 -6.47 -12.39
N VAL A 195 8.03 -5.68 -12.13
CA VAL A 195 8.07 -4.73 -11.02
C VAL A 195 8.26 -3.34 -11.57
N LEU A 196 7.46 -2.39 -11.08
CA LEU A 196 7.51 -0.98 -11.48
C LEU A 196 8.09 -0.18 -10.34
N THR A 197 9.00 0.75 -10.64
CA THR A 197 9.45 1.77 -9.68
C THR A 197 9.23 3.18 -10.23
N THR A 198 8.88 4.11 -9.34
CA THR A 198 8.68 5.53 -9.64
C THR A 198 9.99 6.27 -9.48
N ASP A 199 10.56 6.73 -10.61
CA ASP A 199 11.83 7.45 -10.65
C ASP A 199 11.57 8.94 -10.39
N VAL A 200 11.58 9.34 -9.12
CA VAL A 200 11.18 10.68 -8.65
C VAL A 200 11.94 11.78 -9.39
N GLY A 201 13.23 11.60 -9.63
CA GLY A 201 14.09 12.61 -10.26
C GLY A 201 14.06 12.59 -11.79
N ALA A 202 13.36 11.63 -12.40
CA ALA A 202 13.30 11.46 -13.85
C ALA A 202 11.89 11.66 -14.43
N ASP A 203 10.90 11.98 -13.59
CA ASP A 203 9.49 12.13 -13.99
C ASP A 203 8.97 10.93 -14.81
N ALA A 204 9.40 9.74 -14.40
CA ALA A 204 9.19 8.50 -15.14
C ALA A 204 8.91 7.31 -14.21
N VAL A 205 8.38 6.24 -14.80
CA VAL A 205 8.29 4.91 -14.20
C VAL A 205 9.19 3.97 -14.98
N THR A 206 10.09 3.28 -14.29
CA THR A 206 10.86 2.17 -14.85
C THR A 206 10.10 0.86 -14.62
N VAL A 207 9.89 0.10 -15.70
CA VAL A 207 9.31 -1.25 -15.69
C VAL A 207 10.44 -2.26 -15.82
N ILE A 208 10.54 -3.20 -14.88
CA ILE A 208 11.55 -4.26 -14.87
C ILE A 208 10.85 -5.60 -15.08
N ASP A 209 11.35 -6.39 -16.03
CA ASP A 209 10.96 -7.79 -16.22
C ASP A 209 11.67 -8.66 -15.17
N VAL A 210 10.89 -9.34 -14.33
CA VAL A 210 11.42 -10.07 -13.16
C VAL A 210 12.22 -11.29 -13.58
N ALA A 211 11.77 -12.03 -14.59
CA ALA A 211 12.45 -13.22 -15.07
C ALA A 211 13.77 -12.88 -15.77
N ARG A 212 13.77 -11.82 -16.59
CA ARG A 212 14.95 -11.34 -17.31
C ARG A 212 15.88 -10.49 -16.44
N ARG A 213 15.38 -10.00 -15.29
CA ARG A 213 16.10 -9.11 -14.37
C ARG A 213 16.65 -7.87 -15.08
N ALA A 214 15.84 -7.29 -15.95
CA ALA A 214 16.25 -6.20 -16.83
C ALA A 214 15.12 -5.21 -17.06
N VAL A 215 15.48 -3.96 -17.36
CA VAL A 215 14.50 -2.94 -17.74
C VAL A 215 13.78 -3.36 -19.02
N ARG A 216 12.45 -3.39 -18.95
CA ARG A 216 11.55 -3.66 -20.07
C ARG A 216 11.10 -2.38 -20.76
N ALA A 217 10.77 -1.36 -19.99
CA ALA A 217 10.25 -0.10 -20.48
C ALA A 217 10.52 1.04 -19.50
N ARG A 218 10.48 2.27 -20.02
CA ARG A 218 10.39 3.50 -19.21
C ARG A 218 9.22 4.32 -19.74
N VAL A 219 8.38 4.80 -18.83
CA VAL A 219 7.15 5.51 -19.17
C VAL A 219 7.18 6.89 -18.52
N ALA A 220 7.13 7.95 -19.32
CA ALA A 220 7.03 9.30 -18.78
C ALA A 220 5.66 9.54 -18.12
N VAL A 221 5.68 10.15 -16.94
CA VAL A 221 4.50 10.44 -16.10
C VAL A 221 4.49 11.91 -15.69
N GLY A 222 3.67 12.29 -14.71
CA GLY A 222 3.68 13.64 -14.15
C GLY A 222 4.93 13.91 -13.30
N GLU A 223 5.09 15.17 -12.90
CA GLU A 223 6.27 15.63 -12.16
C GLU A 223 6.35 15.00 -10.75
N ARG A 224 7.54 14.52 -10.40
CA ARG A 224 7.89 13.84 -9.14
C ARG A 224 6.95 12.65 -8.83
N PRO A 225 6.98 11.57 -9.63
CA PRO A 225 6.19 10.39 -9.35
C PRO A 225 6.66 9.73 -8.06
N TYR A 226 5.75 9.24 -7.22
CA TYR A 226 6.08 8.82 -5.86
C TYR A 226 5.72 7.38 -5.52
N ALA A 227 4.47 6.95 -5.71
CA ALA A 227 4.04 5.58 -5.46
C ALA A 227 3.21 5.03 -6.62
N VAL A 228 3.02 3.70 -6.65
CA VAL A 228 2.28 3.00 -7.70
C VAL A 228 1.34 1.96 -7.10
N ALA A 229 0.11 1.88 -7.63
CA ALA A 229 -0.88 0.84 -7.34
C ALA A 229 -1.40 0.22 -8.65
N PHE A 230 -1.97 -0.98 -8.57
CA PHE A 230 -2.45 -1.72 -9.74
C PHE A 230 -3.94 -2.04 -9.60
N ALA A 231 -4.72 -1.73 -10.64
CA ALA A 231 -6.13 -2.06 -10.69
C ALA A 231 -6.64 -2.11 -12.14
N GLY A 232 -7.55 -3.03 -12.46
CA GLY A 232 -8.22 -3.07 -13.76
C GLY A 232 -7.29 -3.14 -14.98
N GLY A 233 -6.15 -3.85 -14.88
CA GLY A 233 -5.16 -3.95 -15.96
C GLY A 233 -4.30 -2.70 -16.16
N ARG A 234 -4.28 -1.79 -15.18
CA ARG A 234 -3.58 -0.51 -15.23
C ARG A 234 -2.70 -0.33 -13.99
N ALA A 235 -1.66 0.48 -14.13
CA ALA A 235 -0.93 1.08 -13.02
C ALA A 235 -1.38 2.53 -12.82
N PHE A 236 -1.54 2.93 -11.56
CA PHE A 236 -1.89 4.28 -11.12
C PHE A 236 -0.72 4.84 -10.33
N VAL A 237 -0.20 5.98 -10.73
CA VAL A 237 1.06 6.55 -10.23
C VAL A 237 0.81 7.95 -9.71
N THR A 238 1.07 8.20 -8.42
CA THR A 238 0.94 9.53 -7.83
C THR A 238 2.10 10.43 -8.27
N ASN A 239 1.81 11.68 -8.63
CA ASN A 239 2.79 12.68 -9.05
C ASN A 239 2.72 13.88 -8.10
N GLN A 240 3.69 13.99 -7.18
CA GLN A 240 3.62 14.94 -6.07
C GLN A 240 3.49 16.38 -6.54
N TYR A 241 4.38 16.82 -7.45
CA TYR A 241 4.48 18.23 -7.81
C TYR A 241 3.46 18.60 -8.88
N ALA A 242 3.03 17.62 -9.69
CA ALA A 242 1.95 17.81 -10.64
C ALA A 242 0.56 17.80 -10.00
N GLY A 243 0.38 17.27 -8.78
CA GLY A 243 -0.93 17.15 -8.13
C GLY A 243 -1.88 16.20 -8.88
N THR A 244 -1.34 15.14 -9.48
CA THR A 244 -2.11 14.20 -10.32
C THR A 244 -1.79 12.75 -10.03
N VAL A 245 -2.63 11.86 -10.57
CA VAL A 245 -2.34 10.43 -10.75
C VAL A 245 -2.24 10.10 -12.24
N SER A 246 -1.07 9.67 -12.71
CA SER A 246 -0.90 9.12 -14.05
C SER A 246 -1.45 7.69 -14.13
N VAL A 247 -2.15 7.37 -15.22
CA VAL A 247 -2.71 6.04 -15.48
C VAL A 247 -1.96 5.41 -16.65
N ILE A 248 -1.38 4.23 -16.43
CA ILE A 248 -0.59 3.48 -17.42
C ILE A 248 -1.29 2.15 -17.71
N GLN A 249 -1.52 1.83 -18.98
CA GLN A 249 -1.96 0.49 -19.38
C GLN A 249 -0.80 -0.50 -19.24
N LEU A 250 -1.04 -1.64 -18.58
CA LEU A 250 -0.02 -2.68 -18.43
C LEU A 250 0.28 -3.36 -19.77
N ASP A 251 -0.72 -3.48 -20.64
CA ASP A 251 -0.49 -3.87 -22.02
C ASP A 251 0.14 -2.70 -22.80
N GLY A 252 1.35 -2.94 -23.30
CA GLY A 252 2.11 -1.96 -24.08
C GLY A 252 2.74 -0.81 -23.27
N TRP A 253 2.59 -0.75 -21.94
CA TRP A 253 3.24 0.23 -21.06
C TRP A 253 3.01 1.69 -21.47
N LYS A 254 1.75 2.04 -21.77
CA LYS A 254 1.41 3.37 -22.28
C LYS A 254 0.65 4.19 -21.24
N LYS A 255 1.10 5.42 -20.97
CA LYS A 255 0.31 6.40 -20.22
C LYS A 255 -0.93 6.80 -21.03
N VAL A 256 -2.11 6.70 -20.42
CA VAL A 256 -3.41 6.95 -21.05
C VAL A 256 -4.19 8.10 -20.43
N ALA A 257 -3.88 8.51 -19.21
CA ALA A 257 -4.53 9.65 -18.56
C ALA A 257 -3.64 10.24 -17.46
N ASP A 258 -3.94 11.48 -17.09
CA ASP A 258 -3.53 12.11 -15.84
C ASP A 258 -4.80 12.59 -15.14
N LEU A 259 -5.00 12.16 -13.90
CA LEU A 259 -6.21 12.45 -13.11
C LEU A 259 -5.86 13.52 -12.07
N PRO A 260 -6.61 14.62 -11.95
CA PRO A 260 -6.42 15.55 -10.85
C PRO A 260 -6.74 14.85 -9.51
N THR A 261 -5.93 15.12 -8.50
CA THR A 261 -6.13 14.63 -7.13
C THR A 261 -6.16 15.81 -6.15
N GLY A 262 -5.38 15.75 -5.06
CA GLY A 262 -5.09 16.88 -4.20
C GLY A 262 -3.63 17.34 -4.31
N GLU A 263 -3.23 18.24 -3.42
CA GLU A 263 -1.88 18.75 -3.31
C GLU A 263 -0.93 17.70 -2.73
N TYR A 264 0.18 17.45 -3.45
CA TYR A 264 1.25 16.57 -3.03
C TYR A 264 0.81 15.11 -2.75
N PRO A 265 0.21 14.41 -3.74
CA PRO A 265 -0.21 13.02 -3.59
C PRO A 265 1.00 12.10 -3.39
N GLU A 266 0.97 11.27 -2.34
CA GLU A 266 2.02 10.29 -2.04
C GLU A 266 1.50 8.85 -2.13
N GLY A 267 1.03 8.29 -1.02
CA GLY A 267 0.62 6.90 -0.93
C GLY A 267 -0.58 6.58 -1.80
N ILE A 268 -0.54 5.43 -2.47
CA ILE A 268 -1.63 4.92 -3.29
C ILE A 268 -1.78 3.40 -3.13
N ALA A 269 -3.02 2.92 -3.00
CA ALA A 269 -3.35 1.50 -2.95
C ALA A 269 -4.72 1.22 -3.56
N SER A 270 -4.92 0.02 -4.10
CA SER A 270 -6.21 -0.43 -4.66
C SER A 270 -7.06 -1.18 -3.64
N SER A 271 -8.38 -1.12 -3.78
CA SER A 271 -9.28 -2.09 -3.14
C SER A 271 -8.97 -3.51 -3.61
N ALA A 272 -9.33 -4.51 -2.79
CA ALA A 272 -9.11 -5.92 -3.10
C ALA A 272 -9.83 -6.38 -4.38
N ASP A 273 -10.99 -5.80 -4.68
CA ASP A 273 -11.74 -6.06 -5.91
C ASP A 273 -11.21 -5.29 -7.13
N GLY A 274 -10.25 -4.38 -6.94
CA GLY A 274 -9.69 -3.53 -7.98
C GLY A 274 -10.67 -2.50 -8.55
N ALA A 275 -11.81 -2.27 -7.92
CA ALA A 275 -12.80 -1.29 -8.37
C ALA A 275 -12.43 0.16 -7.99
N SER A 276 -11.55 0.34 -7.00
CA SER A 276 -11.14 1.66 -6.54
C SER A 276 -9.65 1.74 -6.26
N VAL A 277 -9.09 2.94 -6.42
CA VAL A 277 -7.76 3.29 -5.90
C VAL A 277 -7.89 4.44 -4.91
N TYR A 278 -7.10 4.41 -3.86
CA TYR A 278 -7.13 5.37 -2.76
C TYR A 278 -5.81 6.11 -2.70
N VAL A 279 -5.85 7.43 -2.58
CA VAL A 279 -4.67 8.31 -2.64
C VAL A 279 -4.62 9.19 -1.41
N ALA A 280 -3.47 9.21 -0.72
CA ALA A 280 -3.18 10.13 0.36
C ALA A 280 -2.57 11.42 -0.20
N ASN A 281 -3.23 12.56 0.01
CA ASN A 281 -2.73 13.88 -0.40
C ASN A 281 -2.12 14.58 0.80
N TRP A 282 -0.79 14.75 0.80
CA TRP A 282 -0.06 15.17 1.98
C TRP A 282 -0.46 16.56 2.46
N PHE A 283 -0.53 17.56 1.58
CA PHE A 283 -0.78 18.93 2.03
C PHE A 283 -2.27 19.24 2.24
N ASP A 284 -3.16 18.46 1.63
CA ASP A 284 -4.61 18.60 1.82
C ASP A 284 -5.15 17.89 3.08
N ASN A 285 -4.35 16.99 3.67
CA ASN A 285 -4.77 16.13 4.78
C ASN A 285 -6.02 15.32 4.45
N THR A 286 -6.00 14.67 3.28
CA THR A 286 -7.10 13.85 2.75
C THR A 286 -6.64 12.47 2.29
N LEU A 287 -7.53 11.50 2.43
CA LEU A 287 -7.53 10.25 1.67
C LEU A 287 -8.69 10.34 0.66
N ILE A 288 -8.41 10.33 -0.63
CA ILE A 288 -9.43 10.32 -1.68
C ILE A 288 -9.62 8.91 -2.24
N ARG A 289 -10.80 8.65 -2.80
CA ARG A 289 -11.15 7.41 -3.51
C ARG A 289 -11.43 7.75 -4.97
N ILE A 290 -10.74 7.09 -5.87
CA ILE A 290 -10.95 7.17 -7.33
C ILE A 290 -11.59 5.87 -7.79
N ASP A 291 -12.67 5.97 -8.56
CA ASP A 291 -13.30 4.83 -9.22
C ASP A 291 -12.52 4.44 -10.48
N VAL A 292 -12.15 3.16 -10.60
CA VAL A 292 -11.25 2.67 -11.66
C VAL A 292 -11.93 2.64 -13.04
N ALA A 293 -13.25 2.48 -13.08
CA ALA A 293 -14.00 2.41 -14.33
C ALA A 293 -14.18 3.80 -14.95
N SER A 294 -14.64 4.77 -14.16
CA SER A 294 -14.94 6.15 -14.58
C SER A 294 -13.74 7.09 -14.51
N LEU A 295 -12.68 6.70 -13.76
CA LEU A 295 -11.51 7.53 -13.46
C LEU A 295 -11.86 8.86 -12.77
N GLN A 296 -12.92 8.85 -11.97
CA GLN A 296 -13.37 10.03 -11.21
C GLN A 296 -13.10 9.85 -9.72
N VAL A 297 -12.85 10.96 -9.02
CA VAL A 297 -12.88 10.99 -7.56
C VAL A 297 -14.34 10.84 -7.10
N VAL A 298 -14.59 9.85 -6.25
CA VAL A 298 -15.94 9.44 -5.81
C VAL A 298 -16.10 9.42 -4.28
N GLY A 299 -15.06 9.82 -3.54
CA GLY A 299 -15.13 9.91 -2.08
C GLY A 299 -13.87 10.52 -1.49
N GLU A 300 -14.00 11.03 -0.27
CA GLU A 300 -12.92 11.67 0.48
C GLU A 300 -13.13 11.41 1.99
N ALA A 301 -12.02 11.22 2.71
CA ALA A 301 -11.97 11.25 4.16
C ALA A 301 -10.88 12.23 4.61
N ARG A 302 -11.14 12.97 5.70
CA ARG A 302 -10.12 13.78 6.37
C ARG A 302 -9.18 12.89 7.18
N THR A 303 -7.90 13.22 7.15
CA THR A 303 -6.84 12.52 7.90
C THR A 303 -6.20 13.45 8.93
N GLY A 304 -5.21 12.95 9.67
CA GLY A 304 -4.29 13.82 10.40
C GLY A 304 -3.31 14.53 9.46
N ASP A 305 -2.50 15.41 10.03
CA ASP A 305 -1.53 16.22 9.29
C ASP A 305 -0.40 15.38 8.65
N GLY A 306 -0.14 15.62 7.37
CA GLY A 306 0.89 14.97 6.56
C GLY A 306 0.65 13.48 6.27
N PRO A 307 -0.50 13.09 5.67
CA PRO A 307 -0.76 11.70 5.30
C PRO A 307 0.21 11.21 4.23
N ARG A 308 0.81 10.04 4.48
CA ARG A 308 1.87 9.47 3.63
C ARG A 308 1.48 8.13 3.02
N ALA A 309 1.16 7.16 3.87
CA ALA A 309 0.59 5.85 3.57
C ALA A 309 1.12 5.13 2.31
N PHE A 310 2.43 5.01 2.12
CA PHE A 310 2.97 4.20 1.02
C PHE A 310 3.18 2.74 1.45
N GLY A 311 3.10 1.82 0.49
CA GLY A 311 3.07 0.37 0.74
C GLY A 311 1.64 -0.18 0.77
N ARG A 312 1.42 -1.30 1.46
CA ARG A 312 0.09 -1.93 1.57
C ARG A 312 -0.63 -1.40 2.80
N PHE A 313 -1.41 -0.34 2.64
CA PHE A 313 -2.16 0.30 3.74
C PHE A 313 -3.66 -0.02 3.78
N ILE A 314 -4.16 -0.86 2.87
CA ILE A 314 -5.54 -1.34 2.87
C ILE A 314 -5.56 -2.79 3.38
N VAL A 315 -6.45 -3.06 4.34
CA VAL A 315 -6.70 -4.40 4.90
C VAL A 315 -8.14 -4.82 4.64
N PRO A 316 -8.38 -6.10 4.30
CA PRO A 316 -9.72 -6.67 4.38
C PRO A 316 -10.13 -6.76 5.85
N VAL A 317 -11.40 -6.47 6.15
CA VAL A 317 -11.99 -6.75 7.47
C VAL A 317 -12.40 -8.22 7.50
N PRO A 318 -11.91 -9.04 8.44
CA PRO A 318 -12.36 -10.42 8.59
C PRO A 318 -13.87 -10.47 8.79
N ALA A 319 -14.54 -11.41 8.13
CA ALA A 319 -15.95 -11.69 8.43
C ALA A 319 -16.07 -12.14 9.89
N ARG A 320 -17.00 -11.55 10.64
CA ARG A 320 -17.30 -11.94 12.03
C ARG A 320 -18.17 -13.19 12.08
#